data_AF-A0A9X5XEW2-F1
#
_entry.id   AF-A0A9X5XEW2-F1
#
_cell.length_a   1.000
_cell.length_b   1.000
_cell.length_c   1.000
_cell.angle_alpha   90.00
_cell.angle_beta   90.00
_cell.angle_gamma   90.00
#
_symmetry.space_group_name_H-M   'P 1'
#
loop_
_entity.id
_entity.type
_entity.pdbx_description
1 polymer ?
#
loop_
_entity_poly.entity_id
_entity_poly.type
_entity_poly.pdbx_seq_one_letter_code
_entity_poly.pdbx_strand_id
1 'polypeptide(L)' 'MDELSGFPVEARAVIWVRRVDASGRESVGRLLNAVHTAHGVMLVDGSTDSAVAFDQVGIRGLHVIRYR' A
#
# COMPACT_ATOMS: atom_id res chain seq x y z
N MET A 1 5.04 -5.62 2.07
CA MET A 1 3.80 -6.36 1.70
C MET A 1 3.67 -7.61 2.56
N ASP A 2 4.80 -8.28 2.80
CA ASP A 2 4.95 -9.47 3.66
C ASP A 2 4.25 -9.39 5.01
N GLU A 3 4.26 -8.22 5.67
CA GLU A 3 3.53 -8.03 6.93
C GLU A 3 2.03 -8.31 6.80
N LEU A 4 1.37 -7.77 5.76
CA LEU A 4 -0.06 -7.95 5.53
C LEU A 4 -0.39 -9.38 5.07
N SER A 5 0.52 -10.01 4.31
CA SER A 5 0.38 -11.41 3.90
C SER A 5 0.40 -12.39 5.10
N GLY A 6 0.92 -11.97 6.25
CA GLY A 6 0.89 -12.76 7.49
C GLY A 6 -0.42 -12.68 8.26
N PHE A 7 -1.38 -11.85 7.84
CA PHE A 7 -2.68 -11.71 8.51
C PHE A 7 -3.71 -12.72 7.99
N PRO A 8 -4.86 -12.88 8.67
CA PRO A 8 -5.96 -13.68 8.12
C PRO A 8 -6.39 -13.17 6.74
N VAL A 9 -6.93 -14.06 5.92
CA VAL A 9 -7.64 -13.67 4.69
C VAL A 9 -8.78 -12.72 5.08
N GLU A 10 -9.08 -11.77 4.21
CA GLU A 10 -10.02 -10.66 4.39
C GLU A 10 -9.56 -9.55 5.34
N ALA A 11 -8.38 -9.69 5.98
CA ALA A 11 -7.80 -8.61 6.75
C ALA A 11 -7.60 -7.37 5.88
N ARG A 12 -7.95 -6.21 6.45
CA ARG A 12 -7.85 -4.90 5.79
C ARG A 12 -6.84 -4.03 6.51
N ALA A 13 -6.11 -3.24 5.74
CA ALA A 13 -5.20 -2.22 6.23
C ALA A 13 -5.17 -1.02 5.29
N VAL A 14 -4.64 0.09 5.77
CA VAL A 14 -4.25 1.22 4.92
C VAL A 14 -2.74 1.17 4.76
N ILE A 15 -2.25 1.36 3.55
CA ILE A 15 -0.83 1.42 3.23
C ILE A 15 -0.47 2.85 2.90
N TRP A 16 0.48 3.42 3.65
CA TRP A 16 1.09 4.68 3.30
C TRP A 16 2.35 4.44 2.46
N VAL A 17 2.27 4.82 1.18
CA VAL A 17 3.36 4.72 0.22
C VAL A 17 4.15 6.02 0.22
N ARG A 18 5.34 6.00 0.82
CA ARG A 18 6.24 7.15 0.84
C ARG A 18 7.10 7.12 -0.42
N ARG A 19 7.10 8.21 -1.19
CA ARG A 19 7.81 8.30 -2.47
C ARG A 19 8.89 9.37 -2.43
N VAL A 20 9.83 9.29 -3.34
CA VAL A 20 10.79 10.35 -3.64
C VAL A 20 10.55 10.92 -5.03
N ASP A 21 10.76 12.23 -5.18
CA ASP A 21 10.83 12.86 -6.49
C ASP A 21 12.18 12.55 -7.18
N ALA A 22 12.36 13.01 -8.42
CA ALA A 22 13.61 12.82 -9.17
C ALA A 22 14.84 13.48 -8.50
N SER A 23 14.64 14.40 -7.55
CA SER A 23 15.70 15.03 -6.76
C SER A 23 15.99 14.31 -5.44
N GLY A 24 15.31 13.19 -5.16
CA GLY A 24 15.47 12.40 -3.93
C GLY A 24 14.74 12.99 -2.72
N ARG A 25 13.95 14.05 -2.89
CA ARG A 25 13.14 14.61 -1.80
C ARG A 25 11.87 13.79 -1.62
N GLU A 26 11.42 13.64 -0.39
CA GLU A 26 10.16 12.97 -0.12
C GLU A 26 9.00 13.76 -0.75
N SER A 27 8.34 13.15 -1.73
CA SER A 27 7.09 13.65 -2.26
C SER A 27 5.95 13.03 -1.47
N VAL A 28 4.96 13.84 -1.11
CA VAL A 28 3.83 13.44 -0.26
C VAL A 28 3.25 12.09 -0.70
N GLY A 29 3.12 11.19 0.28
CA GLY A 29 2.86 9.77 0.03
C GLY A 29 1.40 9.47 -0.32
N ARG A 30 1.20 8.41 -1.11
CA ARG A 30 -0.11 7.90 -1.52
C ARG A 30 -0.68 6.98 -0.44
N LEU A 31 -1.95 7.13 -0.10
CA LEU A 31 -2.66 6.20 0.75
C LEU A 31 -3.42 5.20 -0.12
N LEU A 32 -3.21 3.90 0.12
CA LEU A 32 -3.89 2.81 -0.57
C LEU A 32 -4.62 1.94 0.44
N ASN A 33 -5.80 1.47 0.09
CA ASN A 33 -6.41 0.38 0.84
C ASN A 33 -5.74 -0.92 0.43
N ALA A 34 -5.56 -1.83 1.39
CA ALA A 34 -5.03 -3.15 1.14
C ALA A 34 -5.93 -4.20 1.77
N VAL A 35 -6.16 -5.28 1.01
CA VAL A 35 -6.94 -6.43 1.45
C VAL A 35 -6.09 -7.66 1.26
N HIS A 36 -5.94 -8.46 2.31
CA HIS A 36 -5.37 -9.79 2.17
C HIS A 36 -6.42 -10.72 1.57
N THR A 37 -6.21 -11.16 0.34
CA THR A 37 -7.11 -12.10 -0.35
C THR A 37 -6.53 -13.50 -0.33
N ALA A 38 -7.31 -14.51 -0.72
CA ALA A 38 -6.80 -15.88 -0.89
C ALA A 38 -5.66 -16.00 -1.94
N HIS A 39 -5.49 -14.98 -2.79
CA HIS A 39 -4.45 -14.92 -3.83
C HIS A 39 -3.30 -13.96 -3.47
N GLY A 40 -3.26 -13.47 -2.23
CA GLY A 40 -2.28 -12.50 -1.76
C GLY A 40 -2.87 -11.10 -1.54
N VAL A 41 -1.99 -10.12 -1.39
CA VAL A 41 -2.39 -8.75 -1.06
C VAL A 41 -2.84 -8.00 -2.32
N MET A 42 -4.07 -7.51 -2.30
CA MET A 42 -4.61 -6.60 -3.31
C MET A 42 -4.56 -5.16 -2.79
N LEU A 43 -4.07 -4.23 -3.62
CA LEU A 43 -4.09 -2.80 -3.34
C LEU A 43 -5.19 -2.10 -4.15
N VAL A 44 -5.93 -1.23 -3.50
CA VAL A 44 -7.02 -0.45 -4.08
C VAL A 44 -6.81 1.02 -3.79
N ASP A 45 -6.91 1.86 -4.82
CA ASP A 45 -6.96 3.31 -4.65
C ASP A 45 -8.38 3.70 -4.24
N GLY A 46 -8.54 4.18 -3.00
CA GLY A 46 -9.85 4.57 -2.49
C GLY A 46 -10.44 5.81 -3.18
N SER A 47 -9.64 6.59 -3.91
CA SER A 47 -10.14 7.76 -4.64
C SER A 47 -10.78 7.40 -5.98
N THR A 48 -10.40 6.26 -6.57
CA THR A 48 -10.89 5.80 -7.88
C THR A 48 -11.58 4.44 -7.83
N ASP A 49 -11.67 3.83 -6.63
CA ASP A 49 -12.16 2.47 -6.39
C ASP A 49 -11.57 1.43 -7.35
N SER A 50 -10.29 1.61 -7.68
CA SER A 50 -9.62 0.82 -8.71
C SER A 50 -8.42 0.07 -8.15
N ALA A 51 -8.20 -1.14 -8.65
CA ALA A 51 -7.01 -1.92 -8.32
C ALA A 51 -5.74 -1.17 -8.78
N VAL A 52 -4.72 -1.17 -7.93
CA VAL A 52 -3.45 -0.51 -8.21
C VAL A 52 -2.39 -1.56 -8.50
N ALA A 53 -1.85 -1.50 -9.72
CA ALA A 53 -0.58 -2.16 -10.01
C ALA A 53 0.50 -1.46 -9.18
N PHE A 54 1.16 -2.22 -8.31
CA PHE A 54 2.17 -1.68 -7.42
C PHE A 54 3.52 -1.61 -8.14
N ASP A 55 3.88 -0.41 -8.60
CA ASP A 55 5.21 -0.12 -9.13
C ASP A 55 6.16 0.32 -8.00
N GLN A 56 7.32 -0.32 -7.90
CA GLN A 56 8.33 -0.02 -6.88
C GLN A 56 9.18 1.22 -7.20
N VAL A 57 9.06 1.78 -8.42
CA VAL A 57 9.87 2.92 -8.84
C VAL A 57 9.58 4.17 -7.98
N GLY A 58 10.64 4.72 -7.40
CA GLY A 58 10.58 5.92 -6.57
C GLY A 58 9.90 5.73 -5.22
N ILE A 59 9.67 4.48 -4.77
CA ILE A 59 9.20 4.19 -3.42
C ILE A 59 10.38 4.25 -2.45
N ARG A 60 10.24 5.06 -1.40
CA ARG A 60 11.20 5.16 -0.30
C ARG A 60 10.82 4.32 0.90
N GLY A 61 9.53 4.03 1.08
CA GLY A 61 9.08 3.16 2.15
C GLY A 61 7.59 2.89 2.11
N LEU A 62 7.20 1.83 2.82
CA LEU A 62 5.80 1.45 3.02
C LEU A 62 5.53 1.38 4.51
N HIS A 63 4.40 1.93 4.94
CA HIS A 63 3.93 1.79 6.30
C HIS A 63 2.54 1.17 6.30
N VAL A 64 2.36 0.09 7.05
CA VAL A 64 1.06 -0.56 7.26
C VAL A 64 0.38 0.15 8.43
N ILE A 65 -0.74 0.80 8.16
CA ILE A 65 -1.58 1.45 9.16
C ILE A 65 -2.75 0.50 9.46
N ARG A 66 -2.88 0.15 10.74
CA ARG A 66 -4.00 -0.64 11.24
C ARG A 66 -4.73 0.15 12.32
N TYR A 67 -6.04 0.15 12.21
CA TYR A 67 -6.91 0.54 13.31
C TYR A 67 -7.17 -0.71 14.16
N ARG A 68 -7.07 -0.57 15.48
CA ARG A 68 -7.37 -1.63 16.45
C ARG A 68 -8.82 -1.54 16.88
#